data_AF-A0A7C5M6L2-F1
#
_entry.id   AF-A0A7C5M6L2-F1
#
_cell.length_a   1.000
_cell.length_b   1.000
_cell.length_c   1.000
_cell.angle_alpha   90.00
_cell.angle_beta   90.00
_cell.angle_gamma   90.00
#
_symmetry.space_group_name_H-M   'P 1'
#
loop_
_entity.id
_entity.type
_entity.pdbx_description
1 polymer ?
#
loop_
_entity_poly.entity_id
_entity_poly.type
_entity_poly.pdbx_seq_one_letter_code
_entity_poly.pdbx_strand_id
1 'polypeptide(L)'
;MRKIGTFALIAAAGLAAFAASSQNAPPKGKAAQKPATPVHFQSSDRCVACHNGIKTRAGEDVSFGFSWAPTMMANSGRDPYWQGSVRREITDHPSAQAAIEEECSTCHMPMAHYEAALAGREARIFEHLPVNPQDAMSRLAADGVSCSVCHRIEPTNFGKRESFVGRFVINTNLRDG
;
A
#
# COMPACT_ATOMS: atom_id res chain seq x y z
N MET A 1 -63.43 -22.83 42.49
CA MET A 1 -64.08 -21.56 42.88
C MET A 1 -63.18 -20.82 43.86
N ARG A 2 -62.83 -19.55 43.57
CA ARG A 2 -62.32 -18.52 44.52
C ARG A 2 -60.96 -18.84 45.21
N LYS A 3 -60.05 -17.91 45.51
CA LYS A 3 -59.88 -16.47 45.29
C LYS A 3 -58.40 -16.15 45.64
N ILE A 4 -57.78 -15.37 44.76
CA ILE A 4 -56.84 -14.24 44.94
C ILE A 4 -56.30 -13.94 46.35
N GLY A 5 -54.96 -13.72 46.41
CA GLY A 5 -54.22 -12.70 47.19
C GLY A 5 -54.11 -12.95 48.70
N THR A 6 -53.03 -12.66 49.41
CA THR A 6 -51.87 -11.76 49.27
C THR A 6 -50.91 -12.17 50.41
N PHE A 7 -49.60 -11.87 50.38
CA PHE A 7 -48.87 -11.22 51.49
C PHE A 7 -47.37 -11.13 51.22
N ALA A 8 -46.82 -10.01 51.67
CA ALA A 8 -45.49 -9.48 51.42
C ALA A 8 -44.33 -10.38 51.88
N LEU A 9 -43.20 -10.27 51.17
CA LEU A 9 -41.88 -10.63 51.70
C LEU A 9 -40.95 -9.43 51.55
N ILE A 10 -40.62 -8.86 52.70
CA ILE A 10 -39.54 -7.91 52.95
C ILE A 10 -38.23 -8.69 52.85
N ALA A 11 -37.29 -8.25 52.01
CA ALA A 11 -35.94 -8.80 51.96
C ALA A 11 -34.90 -7.67 51.90
N ALA A 12 -34.29 -7.45 53.07
CA ALA A 12 -32.95 -6.96 53.38
C ALA A 12 -32.17 -6.17 52.30
N ALA A 13 -31.92 -4.90 52.61
CA ALA A 13 -30.83 -4.12 52.05
C ALA A 13 -29.49 -4.68 52.55
N GLY A 14 -28.70 -5.26 51.64
CA GLY A 14 -27.37 -5.81 51.91
C GLY A 14 -26.35 -5.31 50.89
N LEU A 15 -25.39 -4.53 51.40
CA LEU A 15 -24.03 -4.23 50.93
C LEU A 15 -23.69 -4.28 49.43
N ALA A 16 -23.21 -3.15 48.91
CA ALA A 16 -21.96 -3.14 48.14
C ALA A 16 -21.28 -1.76 48.26
N ALA A 17 -20.21 -1.71 49.05
CA ALA A 17 -19.30 -0.58 49.09
C ALA A 17 -18.62 -0.44 47.71
N PHE A 18 -18.81 0.70 47.05
CA PHE A 18 -18.06 1.07 45.85
C PHE A 18 -16.62 1.42 46.26
N ALA A 19 -15.74 0.42 46.30
CA ALA A 19 -14.30 0.64 46.30
C ALA A 19 -13.88 1.00 44.86
N ALA A 20 -13.73 2.31 44.60
CA ALA A 20 -13.14 2.83 43.37
C ALA A 20 -11.68 2.40 43.29
N SER A 21 -11.42 1.23 42.71
CA SER A 21 -10.07 0.78 42.37
C SER A 21 -9.61 1.56 41.13
N SER A 22 -8.86 2.63 41.37
CA SER A 22 -8.12 3.34 40.33
C SER A 22 -7.07 2.39 39.74
N GLN A 23 -7.41 1.75 38.62
CA GLN A 23 -6.46 1.00 37.81
C GLN A 23 -5.68 2.01 36.97
N ASN A 24 -4.65 2.62 37.56
CA ASN A 24 -3.56 3.22 36.79
C ASN A 24 -2.72 2.08 36.19
N ALA A 25 -3.25 1.42 35.17
CA ALA A 25 -2.45 0.57 34.30
C ALA A 25 -1.57 1.50 33.44
N PRO A 26 -0.23 1.35 33.45
CA PRO A 26 0.61 2.13 32.56
C PRO A 26 0.22 1.84 31.10
N PRO A 27 0.25 2.83 30.21
CA PRO A 27 -0.05 2.61 28.80
C PRO A 27 0.88 1.52 28.28
N LYS A 28 0.32 0.43 27.77
CA LYS A 28 1.07 -0.62 27.07
C LYS A 28 1.89 0.08 26.00
N GLY A 29 3.21 0.05 26.16
CA GLY A 29 4.13 0.67 25.22
C GLY A 29 3.78 0.22 23.80
N LYS A 30 3.75 1.18 22.86
CA LYS A 30 3.63 0.87 21.43
C LYS A 30 4.69 -0.19 21.13
N ALA A 31 4.26 -1.35 20.63
CA ALA A 31 5.17 -2.36 20.16
C ALA A 31 6.19 -1.68 19.25
N ALA A 32 7.48 -1.88 19.52
CA ALA A 32 8.54 -1.37 18.68
C ALA A 32 8.25 -1.82 17.25
N GLN A 33 7.99 -0.86 16.37
CA GLN A 33 7.71 -1.14 14.97
C GLN A 33 8.97 -1.81 14.42
N LYS A 34 8.83 -3.05 13.97
CA LYS A 34 9.92 -3.80 13.33
C LYS A 34 10.57 -2.86 12.31
N PRO A 35 11.92 -2.75 12.24
CA PRO A 35 12.56 -1.86 11.28
C PRO A 35 11.97 -2.16 9.91
N ALA A 36 11.35 -1.15 9.30
CA ALA A 36 10.83 -1.28 7.95
C ALA A 36 12.01 -1.67 7.07
N THR A 37 11.86 -2.72 6.26
CA THR A 37 12.82 -3.02 5.20
C THR A 37 13.06 -1.72 4.43
N PRO A 38 14.32 -1.31 4.21
CA PRO A 38 14.61 -0.11 3.44
C PRO A 38 13.88 -0.20 2.10
N VAL A 39 13.01 0.76 1.82
CA VAL A 39 12.42 0.94 0.49
C VAL A 39 13.34 1.86 -0.30
N HIS A 40 13.73 1.39 -1.47
CA HIS A 40 14.59 2.08 -2.41
C HIS A 40 13.82 3.09 -3.25
N PHE A 41 12.50 2.97 -3.38
CA PHE A 41 11.63 3.91 -4.10
C PHE A 41 10.94 4.93 -3.21
N GLN A 42 10.55 6.04 -3.84
CA GLN A 42 9.67 7.05 -3.27
C GLN A 42 8.39 7.13 -4.12
N SER A 43 7.24 7.33 -3.47
CA SER A 43 5.97 7.58 -4.13
C SER A 43 5.91 9.00 -4.73
N SER A 44 4.98 9.18 -5.66
CA SER A 44 4.77 10.41 -6.44
C SER A 44 4.57 11.65 -5.58
N ASP A 45 4.05 11.51 -4.35
CA ASP A 45 3.83 12.61 -3.40
C ASP A 45 5.11 13.42 -3.12
N ARG A 46 6.29 12.77 -3.14
CA ARG A 46 7.58 13.45 -3.00
C ARG A 46 7.91 14.33 -4.21
N CYS A 47 7.53 13.89 -5.41
CA CYS A 47 7.79 14.60 -6.66
C CYS A 47 6.79 15.74 -6.87
N VAL A 48 5.49 15.47 -6.72
CA VAL A 48 4.42 16.44 -7.03
C VAL A 48 4.41 17.63 -6.07
N ALA A 49 5.04 17.52 -4.89
CA ALA A 49 5.25 18.63 -3.97
C ALA A 49 6.00 19.80 -4.62
N CYS A 50 6.89 19.52 -5.57
CA CYS A 50 7.66 20.53 -6.31
C CYS A 50 7.34 20.56 -7.81
N HIS A 51 6.82 19.47 -8.36
CA HIS A 51 6.51 19.33 -9.79
C HIS A 51 5.07 19.69 -10.18
N ASN A 52 4.31 20.29 -9.27
CA ASN A 52 3.02 20.94 -9.53
C ASN A 52 3.13 22.46 -9.37
N GLY A 53 2.35 23.21 -10.16
CA GLY A 53 2.37 24.67 -10.19
C GLY A 53 3.55 25.27 -10.95
N ILE A 54 4.37 24.45 -11.64
CA ILE A 54 5.47 24.94 -12.46
C ILE A 54 4.89 25.61 -13.71
N LYS A 55 5.39 26.80 -14.04
CA LYS A 55 5.04 27.51 -15.27
C LYS A 55 6.26 27.81 -16.13
N THR A 56 6.08 27.79 -17.44
CA THR A 56 7.11 28.24 -18.38
C THR A 56 7.27 29.77 -18.32
N ARG A 57 8.29 30.33 -18.97
CA ARG A 57 8.46 31.79 -19.10
C ARG A 57 7.25 32.46 -19.76
N ALA A 58 6.53 31.75 -20.63
CA ALA A 58 5.33 32.22 -21.30
C ALA A 58 4.05 32.11 -20.43
N GLY A 59 4.15 31.54 -19.22
CA GLY A 59 3.03 31.37 -18.31
C GLY A 59 2.23 30.07 -18.48
N GLU A 60 2.63 29.19 -19.40
CA GLU A 60 2.04 27.86 -19.60
C GLU A 60 2.29 26.97 -18.39
N ASP A 61 1.25 26.26 -17.92
CA ASP A 61 1.34 25.32 -16.81
C ASP A 61 1.95 23.98 -17.27
N VAL A 62 3.06 23.60 -16.64
CA VAL A 62 3.78 22.34 -16.86
C VAL A 62 3.81 21.49 -15.58
N SER A 63 2.67 21.44 -14.89
CA SER A 63 2.43 20.57 -13.75
C SER A 63 2.40 19.10 -14.16
N PHE A 64 3.56 18.44 -14.07
CA PHE A 64 3.70 17.03 -14.43
C PHE A 64 2.85 16.13 -13.54
N GLY A 65 2.74 16.44 -12.24
CA GLY A 65 1.91 15.65 -11.33
C GLY A 65 0.44 15.68 -11.71
N PHE A 66 -0.11 16.87 -12.02
CA PHE A 66 -1.49 17.00 -12.51
C PHE A 66 -1.71 16.33 -13.86
N SER A 67 -0.69 16.32 -14.73
CA SER A 67 -0.76 15.65 -16.04
C SER A 67 -0.69 14.12 -15.91
N TRP A 68 0.07 13.60 -14.94
CA TRP A 68 0.27 12.17 -14.71
C TRP A 68 -0.88 11.52 -13.95
N ALA A 69 -1.40 12.16 -12.89
CA ALA A 69 -2.41 11.58 -12.00
C ALA A 69 -3.68 11.00 -12.69
N PRO A 70 -4.23 11.59 -13.78
CA PRO A 70 -5.38 11.03 -14.46
C PRO A 70 -5.05 9.91 -15.48
N THR A 71 -3.78 9.56 -15.66
CA THR A 71 -3.36 8.56 -16.67
C THR A 71 -3.57 7.13 -16.20
N MET A 72 -3.55 6.18 -17.14
CA MET A 72 -3.52 4.76 -16.82
C MET A 72 -2.26 4.35 -16.06
N MET A 73 -1.14 5.05 -16.25
CA MET A 73 0.11 4.79 -15.53
C MET A 73 -0.06 5.02 -14.02
N ALA A 74 -0.64 6.15 -13.63
CA ALA A 74 -0.89 6.48 -12.22
C ALA A 74 -1.92 5.56 -11.55
N ASN A 75 -2.78 4.92 -12.35
CA ASN A 75 -3.87 4.08 -11.87
C ASN A 75 -3.61 2.58 -12.08
N SER A 76 -2.45 2.18 -12.62
CA SER A 76 -2.18 0.82 -13.06
C SER A 76 -2.35 -0.24 -11.97
N GLY A 77 -1.98 0.06 -10.72
CA GLY A 77 -2.15 -0.82 -9.57
C GLY A 77 -3.53 -0.71 -8.88
N ARG A 78 -4.30 0.35 -9.18
CA ARG A 78 -5.63 0.62 -8.62
C ARG A 78 -6.76 0.24 -9.56
N ASP A 79 -6.45 -0.07 -10.81
CA ASP A 79 -7.42 -0.41 -11.84
C ASP A 79 -8.20 -1.68 -11.45
N PRO A 80 -9.51 -1.58 -11.14
CA PRO A 80 -10.31 -2.73 -10.72
C PRO A 80 -10.49 -3.75 -11.84
N TYR A 81 -10.41 -3.34 -13.12
CA TYR A 81 -10.51 -4.27 -14.24
C TYR A 81 -9.26 -5.15 -14.32
N TRP A 82 -8.07 -4.54 -14.17
CA TRP A 82 -6.82 -5.28 -14.06
C TRP A 82 -6.81 -6.20 -12.83
N GLN A 83 -7.18 -5.70 -11.64
CA GLN A 83 -7.24 -6.51 -10.42
C GLN A 83 -8.17 -7.73 -10.58
N GLY A 84 -9.33 -7.54 -11.20
CA GLY A 84 -10.28 -8.62 -11.51
C GLY A 84 -9.71 -9.62 -12.51
N SER A 85 -8.99 -9.15 -13.52
CA SER A 85 -8.35 -10.00 -14.54
C SER A 85 -7.24 -10.88 -13.94
N VAL A 86 -6.35 -10.29 -13.10
CA VAL A 86 -5.32 -11.04 -12.38
C VAL A 86 -5.95 -12.06 -11.44
N ARG A 87 -7.02 -11.68 -10.72
CA ARG A 87 -7.74 -12.60 -9.83
C ARG A 87 -8.32 -13.77 -10.61
N ARG A 88 -8.90 -13.52 -11.78
CA ARG A 88 -9.47 -14.55 -12.64
C ARG A 88 -8.40 -15.55 -13.10
N GLU A 89 -7.25 -15.04 -13.55
CA GLU A 89 -6.12 -15.89 -13.96
C GLU A 89 -5.68 -16.83 -12.83
N ILE A 90 -5.60 -16.31 -11.61
CA ILE A 90 -5.27 -17.11 -10.42
C ILE A 90 -6.37 -18.14 -10.08
N THR A 91 -7.65 -17.79 -10.27
CA THR A 91 -8.76 -18.74 -10.06
C THR A 91 -8.70 -19.89 -11.06
N ASP A 92 -8.37 -19.61 -12.32
CA ASP A 92 -8.25 -20.62 -13.37
C ASP A 92 -6.95 -21.44 -13.21
N HIS A 93 -5.89 -20.84 -12.66
CA HIS A 93 -4.55 -21.43 -12.50
C HIS A 93 -3.97 -21.28 -11.08
N PRO A 94 -4.56 -21.93 -10.06
CA PRO A 94 -4.20 -21.69 -8.66
C PRO A 94 -2.75 -22.06 -8.31
N SER A 95 -2.18 -23.08 -8.97
CA SER A 95 -0.77 -23.47 -8.76
C SER A 95 0.22 -22.45 -9.33
N ALA A 96 -0.20 -21.57 -10.24
CA ALA A 96 0.62 -20.55 -10.86
C ALA A 96 0.50 -19.17 -10.18
N GLN A 97 -0.20 -19.08 -9.05
CA GLN A 97 -0.51 -17.80 -8.40
C GLN A 97 0.72 -16.89 -8.23
N ALA A 98 1.82 -17.44 -7.70
CA ALA A 98 3.03 -16.65 -7.46
C ALA A 98 3.62 -16.10 -8.77
N ALA A 99 3.72 -16.93 -9.82
CA ALA A 99 4.22 -16.53 -11.13
C ALA A 99 3.31 -15.48 -11.81
N ILE A 100 1.99 -15.61 -11.67
CA ILE A 100 1.02 -14.64 -12.19
C ILE A 100 1.19 -13.29 -11.49
N GLU A 101 1.27 -13.29 -10.16
CA GLU A 101 1.45 -12.06 -9.39
C GLU A 101 2.80 -11.39 -9.70
N GLU A 102 3.86 -12.18 -9.84
CA GLU A 102 5.20 -11.71 -10.25
C GLU A 102 5.18 -11.05 -11.65
N GLU A 103 4.65 -11.75 -12.65
CA GLU A 103 4.60 -11.25 -14.03
C GLU A 103 3.74 -9.98 -14.15
N CYS A 104 2.54 -10.00 -13.56
CA CYS A 104 1.59 -8.89 -13.70
C CYS A 104 2.05 -7.64 -12.94
N SER A 105 2.72 -7.83 -11.78
CA SER A 105 3.22 -6.73 -10.97
C SER A 105 4.40 -6.00 -11.61
N THR A 106 5.17 -6.67 -12.48
CA THR A 106 6.29 -6.10 -13.23
C THR A 106 5.92 -4.77 -13.91
N CYS A 107 4.71 -4.69 -14.47
CA CYS A 107 4.24 -3.51 -15.20
C CYS A 107 3.19 -2.68 -14.44
N HIS A 108 2.34 -3.31 -13.62
CA HIS A 108 1.21 -2.61 -12.98
C HIS A 108 1.49 -2.12 -11.56
N MET A 109 2.45 -2.75 -10.86
CA MET A 109 2.93 -2.36 -9.53
C MET A 109 4.47 -2.34 -9.50
N PRO A 110 5.13 -1.69 -10.47
CA PRO A 110 6.57 -1.86 -10.73
C PRO A 110 7.43 -1.58 -9.49
N MET A 111 7.17 -0.52 -8.73
CA MET A 111 7.96 -0.24 -7.53
C MET A 111 7.88 -1.37 -6.51
N ALA A 112 6.67 -1.87 -6.23
CA ALA A 112 6.50 -2.99 -5.29
C ALA A 112 7.14 -4.28 -5.79
N HIS A 113 7.09 -4.52 -7.10
CA HIS A 113 7.78 -5.63 -7.77
C HIS A 113 9.30 -5.55 -7.58
N TYR A 114 9.90 -4.39 -7.89
CA TYR A 114 11.35 -4.21 -7.72
C TYR A 114 11.80 -4.36 -6.26
N GLU A 115 11.06 -3.81 -5.30
CA GLU A 115 11.39 -3.99 -3.87
C GLU A 115 11.31 -5.46 -3.43
N ALA A 116 10.34 -6.22 -3.96
CA ALA A 116 10.24 -7.66 -3.71
C ALA A 116 11.47 -8.39 -4.28
N ALA A 117 11.84 -8.10 -5.52
CA ALA A 117 13.02 -8.67 -6.17
C ALA A 117 14.32 -8.35 -5.41
N LEU A 118 14.50 -7.10 -4.94
CA LEU A 118 15.65 -6.69 -4.11
C LEU A 118 15.68 -7.38 -2.75
N ALA A 119 14.51 -7.70 -2.19
CA ALA A 119 14.39 -8.51 -0.99
C ALA A 119 14.55 -10.03 -1.25
N GLY A 120 14.83 -10.45 -2.48
CA GLY A 120 15.00 -11.86 -2.85
C GLY A 120 13.70 -12.67 -2.80
N ARG A 121 12.54 -12.03 -3.02
CA ARG A 121 11.22 -12.68 -3.02
C ARG A 121 10.43 -12.34 -4.28
N GLU A 122 9.48 -13.21 -4.63
CA GLU A 122 8.48 -12.91 -5.64
C GLU A 122 7.51 -11.83 -5.13
N ALA A 123 7.09 -10.96 -6.03
CA ALA A 123 6.12 -9.91 -5.81
C ALA A 123 4.71 -10.47 -5.62
N ARG A 124 3.93 -9.81 -4.76
CA ARG A 124 2.57 -10.22 -4.40
C ARG A 124 1.63 -9.03 -4.54
N ILE A 125 0.72 -9.11 -5.50
CA ILE A 125 -0.27 -8.07 -5.81
C ILE A 125 -1.30 -7.98 -4.68
N PHE A 126 -1.86 -9.11 -4.26
CA PHE A 126 -3.00 -9.10 -3.34
C PHE A 126 -2.61 -8.89 -1.87
N GLU A 127 -1.33 -8.97 -1.52
CA GLU A 127 -0.83 -8.54 -0.21
C GLU A 127 -0.96 -7.01 0.00
N HIS A 128 -1.05 -6.25 -1.09
CA HIS A 128 -1.12 -4.78 -1.07
C HIS A 128 -2.55 -4.24 -1.23
N LEU A 129 -3.55 -5.13 -1.32
CA LEU A 129 -4.95 -4.80 -1.57
C LEU A 129 -5.85 -5.30 -0.41
N PRO A 130 -6.79 -4.48 0.10
CA PRO A 130 -7.01 -3.07 -0.25
C PRO A 130 -5.82 -2.18 0.17
N VAL A 131 -5.70 -1.03 -0.48
CA VAL A 131 -4.57 -0.11 -0.25
C VAL A 131 -4.55 0.37 1.20
N ASN A 132 -3.43 0.14 1.89
CA ASN A 132 -3.17 0.64 3.24
C ASN A 132 -2.21 1.85 3.17
N PRO A 133 -2.69 3.08 3.41
CA PRO A 133 -1.85 4.28 3.32
C PRO A 133 -0.77 4.35 4.42
N GLN A 134 -0.88 3.54 5.49
CA GLN A 134 0.12 3.47 6.55
C GLN A 134 1.26 2.49 6.24
N ASP A 135 1.11 1.65 5.21
CA ASP A 135 2.14 0.73 4.77
C ASP A 135 2.89 1.30 3.56
N ALA A 136 4.21 1.36 3.65
CA ALA A 136 5.05 1.91 2.59
C ALA A 136 4.94 1.08 1.30
N MET A 137 4.92 -0.24 1.42
CA MET A 137 4.82 -1.13 0.27
C MET A 137 3.47 -1.03 -0.43
N SER A 138 2.38 -0.99 0.34
CA SER A 138 1.04 -0.77 -0.21
C SER A 138 0.90 0.58 -0.90
N ARG A 139 1.53 1.65 -0.38
CA ARG A 139 1.59 2.93 -1.09
C ARG A 139 2.35 2.83 -2.42
N LEU A 140 3.52 2.19 -2.44
CA LEU A 140 4.31 2.00 -3.67
C LEU A 140 3.55 1.15 -4.71
N ALA A 141 2.88 0.08 -4.28
CA ALA A 141 2.04 -0.74 -5.14
C ALA A 141 0.87 0.08 -5.73
N ALA A 142 0.22 0.90 -4.91
CA ALA A 142 -0.90 1.71 -5.32
C ALA A 142 -0.52 2.91 -6.19
N ASP A 143 0.72 3.37 -6.15
CA ASP A 143 1.20 4.52 -6.93
C ASP A 143 1.48 4.16 -8.41
N GLY A 144 1.43 2.86 -8.75
CA GLY A 144 1.45 2.36 -10.12
C GLY A 144 2.75 2.63 -10.87
N VAL A 145 2.65 2.89 -12.17
CA VAL A 145 3.76 3.35 -13.00
C VAL A 145 4.01 4.84 -12.69
N SER A 146 4.86 5.08 -11.70
CA SER A 146 5.13 6.40 -11.12
C SER A 146 6.44 7.03 -11.59
N CYS A 147 6.66 8.28 -11.19
CA CYS A 147 7.81 9.10 -11.56
C CYS A 147 9.15 8.38 -11.30
N SER A 148 9.29 7.79 -10.11
CA SER A 148 10.54 7.17 -9.65
C SER A 148 10.87 5.85 -10.37
N VAL A 149 9.90 5.24 -11.06
CA VAL A 149 10.17 4.08 -11.93
C VAL A 149 10.85 4.55 -13.21
N CYS A 150 10.17 5.43 -13.96
CA CYS A 150 10.64 5.88 -15.27
C CYS A 150 11.90 6.76 -15.18
N HIS A 151 11.99 7.64 -14.18
CA HIS A 151 13.13 8.56 -14.04
C HIS A 151 14.37 7.96 -13.36
N ARG A 152 14.33 6.68 -12.98
CA ARG A 152 15.50 5.96 -12.41
C ARG A 152 15.97 4.79 -13.28
N ILE A 153 15.40 4.64 -14.47
CA ILE A 153 15.90 3.67 -15.45
C ILE A 153 17.31 4.07 -15.87
N GLU A 154 18.25 3.15 -15.72
CA GLU A 154 19.65 3.34 -16.05
C GLU A 154 19.92 3.01 -17.53
N PRO A 155 20.87 3.70 -18.18
CA PRO A 155 21.17 3.50 -19.60
C PRO A 155 21.83 2.15 -19.90
N THR A 156 22.29 1.42 -18.89
CA THR A 156 23.07 0.17 -18.99
C THR A 156 22.48 -0.82 -20.00
N ASN A 157 21.18 -1.10 -19.89
CA ASN A 157 20.47 -1.99 -20.82
C ASN A 157 19.25 -1.35 -21.49
N PHE A 158 18.94 -0.07 -21.21
CA PHE A 158 17.73 0.56 -21.73
C PHE A 158 17.71 0.58 -23.27
N GLY A 159 16.59 0.12 -23.85
CA GLY A 159 16.41 0.02 -25.29
C GLY A 159 17.00 -1.25 -25.92
N LYS A 160 17.65 -2.12 -25.14
CA LYS A 160 18.16 -3.42 -25.60
C LYS A 160 17.15 -4.53 -25.29
N ARG A 161 17.25 -5.66 -25.99
CA ARG A 161 16.31 -6.78 -25.83
C ARG A 161 16.27 -7.30 -24.39
N GLU A 162 17.39 -7.22 -23.69
CA GLU A 162 17.53 -7.62 -22.29
C GLU A 162 16.67 -6.78 -21.34
N SER A 163 16.29 -5.54 -21.72
CA SER A 163 15.45 -4.66 -20.90
C SER A 163 13.95 -4.78 -21.17
N PHE A 164 13.54 -5.58 -22.16
CA PHE A 164 12.13 -5.74 -22.50
C PHE A 164 11.38 -6.43 -21.34
N VAL A 165 10.05 -6.35 -21.37
CA VAL A 165 9.16 -6.91 -20.32
C VAL A 165 9.57 -6.49 -18.91
N GLY A 166 9.88 -5.20 -18.74
CA GLY A 166 10.17 -4.61 -17.42
C GLY A 166 11.54 -4.93 -16.82
N ARG A 167 12.45 -5.58 -17.57
CA ARG A 167 13.79 -5.99 -17.10
C ARG A 167 14.87 -4.92 -17.23
N PHE A 168 14.48 -3.66 -17.28
CA PHE A 168 15.42 -2.54 -17.31
C PHE A 168 16.15 -2.41 -15.97
N VAL A 169 17.39 -1.93 -16.00
CA VAL A 169 18.13 -1.69 -14.76
C VAL A 169 17.62 -0.42 -14.11
N ILE A 170 17.34 -0.46 -12.81
CA ILE A 170 17.04 0.73 -11.99
C ILE A 170 18.17 0.93 -10.98
N ASN A 171 18.55 2.18 -10.76
CA ASN A 171 19.44 2.54 -9.67
C ASN A 171 18.76 2.39 -8.32
N THR A 172 19.25 1.49 -7.49
CA THR A 172 18.66 1.19 -6.18
C THR A 172 19.17 2.11 -5.07
N ASN A 173 20.23 2.87 -5.32
CA ASN A 173 20.67 3.89 -4.37
C ASN A 173 19.65 5.03 -4.39
N LEU A 174 19.01 5.29 -3.25
CA LEU A 174 18.46 6.63 -3.02
C LEU A 174 19.66 7.57 -3.10
N ARG A 175 19.65 8.53 -4.03
CA ARG A 175 20.61 9.62 -3.95
C ARG A 175 20.31 10.31 -2.63
N ASP A 176 21.18 10.11 -1.65
CA ASP A 176 21.27 11.03 -0.52
C ASP A 176 21.42 12.43 -1.14
N GLY A 177 20.50 13.31 -0.77
CA GLY A 177 20.56 14.71 -1.19
C GLY A 177 21.86 15.36 -0.74
#